data_AF-A0A959FWX5-F1
#
_entry.id   AF-A0A959FWX5-F1
#
_cell.length_a   1.000
_cell.length_b   1.000
_cell.length_c   1.000
_cell.angle_alpha   90.00
_cell.angle_beta   90.00
_cell.angle_gamma   90.00
#
_symmetry.space_group_name_H-M   'P 1'
#
loop_
_entity.id
_entity.type
_entity.pdbx_description
1 polymer ?
#
loop_
_entity_poly.entity_id
_entity_poly.type
_entity_poly.pdbx_seq_one_letter_code
_entity_poly.pdbx_strand_id
1 'polypeptide(L)'
;ADADGLDKILQTDYSLATLNTVYDVLKYAYLPYDEIPFSLSYFEDEAYVFPAKYALDEVNDIEGEDENEEDTRSSHPNIGSRRAALLERIKPYLLEERRDFIVSEERFREVRDLARFELPQLYLYEDALPEVVYTAHALLQQFPENVYLKKAIGKALYTFAAYKNGSIYGYPLQYSQVEGELQRVYYFLKKLSTRELTILATRYLYQLHLEDSEDVEIASMLDDTFKFLASNFETLTDFRDEMPAPPPATEEETEEEEEKSKFEKIREKRRYAVQPGEKEYWKLAFIDYLSDSTFIQGFEAGKEAHEEVERRLAYYDSRVGRASYRAYQKEVRKHGLQLGIERIGVVQPLYLLLNNRYESEPLYLESDAGKTQFRERLQNYAASIDLELQLLDPETLKNDEVQVFNDIRYLNDWIGQQLTHDDLPLMVSFDQERIKAIAERYDTDYFLWTGIIGLDKGKGLFIYALLFDVQTGKREVVKYELLNKPFKEKIVEKQVMDMLSQIRTKRE
;
A
#
# COMPACT_ATOMS: atom_id res chain seq x y z
N ALA A 1 -17.35 -25.35 -18.52
CA ALA A 1 -16.06 -24.64 -18.30
C ALA A 1 -14.89 -25.61 -18.48
N ASP A 2 -14.45 -26.37 -17.45
CA ASP A 2 -13.31 -27.31 -17.58
C ASP A 2 -13.48 -28.28 -18.77
N ALA A 3 -14.68 -28.84 -18.93
CA ALA A 3 -14.98 -29.74 -20.02
C ALA A 3 -14.81 -29.09 -21.41
N ASP A 4 -15.40 -27.90 -21.60
CA ASP A 4 -15.31 -27.15 -22.87
C ASP A 4 -13.88 -26.63 -23.12
N GLY A 5 -13.16 -26.29 -22.06
CA GLY A 5 -11.76 -25.90 -22.10
C GLY A 5 -10.88 -27.04 -22.59
N LEU A 6 -11.06 -28.24 -22.05
CA LEU A 6 -10.35 -29.43 -22.52
C LEU A 6 -10.65 -29.74 -24.00
N ASP A 7 -11.90 -29.62 -24.45
CA ASP A 7 -12.25 -29.85 -25.85
C ASP A 7 -11.52 -28.90 -26.80
N LYS A 8 -11.23 -27.68 -26.37
CA LYS A 8 -10.40 -26.73 -27.13
C LYS A 8 -8.93 -27.14 -27.12
N ILE A 9 -8.40 -27.55 -25.96
CA ILE A 9 -6.97 -27.94 -25.83
C ILE A 9 -6.68 -29.21 -26.63
N LEU A 10 -7.59 -30.18 -26.67
CA LEU A 10 -7.46 -31.39 -27.48
C LEU A 10 -7.31 -31.12 -28.98
N GLN A 11 -7.80 -29.96 -29.46
CA GLN A 11 -7.64 -29.51 -30.85
C GLN A 11 -6.28 -28.86 -31.14
N THR A 12 -5.40 -28.76 -30.14
CA THR A 12 -4.06 -28.18 -30.24
C THR A 12 -2.99 -29.23 -29.97
N ASP A 13 -1.73 -28.91 -30.28
CA ASP A 13 -0.58 -29.77 -29.99
C ASP A 13 0.01 -29.52 -28.58
N TYR A 14 -0.71 -28.79 -27.72
CA TYR A 14 -0.24 -28.51 -26.37
C TYR A 14 -0.27 -29.77 -25.52
N SER A 15 0.72 -29.90 -24.65
CA SER A 15 0.86 -31.00 -23.69
C SER A 15 -0.36 -31.10 -22.80
N LEU A 16 -0.90 -32.31 -22.66
CA LEU A 16 -1.99 -32.60 -21.72
C LEU A 16 -1.46 -32.97 -20.33
N ALA A 17 -0.17 -33.30 -20.23
CA ALA A 17 0.47 -33.72 -18.98
C ALA A 17 0.56 -32.57 -17.96
N THR A 18 0.63 -31.33 -18.44
CA THR A 18 0.70 -30.12 -17.60
C THR A 18 -0.67 -29.61 -17.17
N LEU A 19 -1.78 -30.13 -17.71
CA LEU A 19 -3.11 -29.65 -17.30
C LEU A 19 -3.42 -29.95 -15.84
N ASN A 20 -2.83 -31.02 -15.28
CA ASN A 20 -2.99 -31.33 -13.86
C ASN A 20 -2.37 -30.24 -12.97
N THR A 21 -1.27 -29.60 -13.40
CA THR A 21 -0.57 -28.60 -12.59
C THR A 21 -1.40 -27.32 -12.40
N VAL A 22 -2.40 -27.07 -13.25
CA VAL A 22 -3.34 -25.96 -13.06
C VAL A 22 -4.13 -26.13 -11.76
N TYR A 23 -4.47 -27.37 -11.38
CA TYR A 23 -5.15 -27.62 -10.11
C TYR A 23 -4.22 -27.44 -8.91
N ASP A 24 -2.90 -27.66 -9.07
CA ASP A 24 -1.93 -27.32 -8.03
C ASP A 24 -1.85 -25.80 -7.87
N VAL A 25 -1.85 -25.03 -8.96
CA VAL A 25 -1.93 -23.56 -8.91
C VAL A 25 -3.19 -23.10 -8.15
N LEU A 26 -4.34 -23.72 -8.41
CA LEU A 26 -5.58 -23.40 -7.68
C LEU A 26 -5.46 -23.75 -6.19
N LYS A 27 -4.92 -24.94 -5.88
CA LYS A 27 -4.76 -25.42 -4.51
C LYS A 27 -3.87 -24.48 -3.66
N TYR A 28 -2.88 -23.85 -4.29
CA TYR A 28 -1.88 -23.02 -3.61
C TYR A 28 -2.00 -21.53 -3.95
N ALA A 29 -3.13 -21.09 -4.51
CA ALA A 29 -3.29 -19.71 -5.01
C ALA A 29 -3.22 -18.62 -3.92
N TYR A 30 -3.41 -18.99 -2.65
CA TYR A 30 -3.30 -18.07 -1.50
C TYR A 30 -1.84 -17.82 -1.07
N LEU A 31 -0.88 -18.61 -1.56
CA LEU A 31 0.53 -18.48 -1.24
C LEU A 31 1.24 -17.53 -2.21
N PRO A 32 2.42 -17.01 -1.83
CA PRO A 32 3.30 -16.32 -2.77
C PRO A 32 3.61 -17.17 -4.00
N TYR A 33 4.03 -16.51 -5.08
CA TYR A 33 4.32 -17.19 -6.35
C TYR A 33 5.50 -18.18 -6.29
N ASP A 34 6.28 -18.15 -5.20
CA ASP A 34 7.45 -18.99 -4.96
C ASP A 34 7.67 -19.19 -3.45
N GLU A 35 8.42 -20.22 -3.09
CA GLU A 35 8.69 -20.64 -1.72
C GLU A 35 10.20 -20.64 -1.45
N ILE A 36 10.77 -19.44 -1.50
CA ILE A 36 12.21 -19.22 -1.29
C ILE A 36 12.51 -18.90 0.17
N PRO A 37 13.62 -19.42 0.74
CA PRO A 37 14.01 -19.12 2.10
C PRO A 37 14.19 -17.62 2.37
N PHE A 38 13.58 -17.12 3.44
CA PHE A 38 13.75 -15.74 3.88
C PHE A 38 14.78 -15.64 5.01
N SER A 39 15.82 -14.82 4.80
CA SER A 39 16.88 -14.60 5.79
C SER A 39 16.95 -13.15 6.21
N LEU A 40 17.09 -12.92 7.52
CA LEU A 40 17.33 -11.58 8.07
C LEU A 40 18.59 -10.93 7.50
N SER A 41 19.56 -11.74 7.03
CA SER A 41 20.79 -11.24 6.41
C SER A 41 20.56 -10.27 5.26
N TYR A 42 19.38 -10.29 4.64
CA TYR A 42 18.98 -9.30 3.64
C TYR A 42 18.99 -7.86 4.18
N PHE A 43 18.63 -7.67 5.45
CA PHE A 43 18.60 -6.38 6.13
C PHE A 43 19.85 -6.10 6.99
N GLU A 44 20.84 -7.00 6.98
CA GLU A 44 22.00 -6.95 7.86
C GLU A 44 23.30 -6.62 7.12
N ASP A 45 24.22 -6.00 7.83
CA ASP A 45 25.58 -5.72 7.37
C ASP A 45 26.62 -6.20 8.40
N GLU A 46 27.82 -5.64 8.41
CA GLU A 46 28.87 -6.06 9.35
C GLU A 46 28.60 -5.59 10.79
N ALA A 47 27.87 -4.49 10.97
CA ALA A 47 27.62 -3.85 12.26
C ALA A 47 26.18 -4.00 12.76
N TYR A 48 25.19 -3.89 11.85
CA TYR A 48 23.77 -4.04 12.16
C TYR A 48 23.29 -5.44 11.83
N VAL A 49 23.08 -6.24 12.87
CA VAL A 49 22.66 -7.65 12.76
C VAL A 49 21.58 -7.92 13.81
N PHE A 50 20.56 -8.67 13.43
CA PHE A 50 19.43 -8.95 14.30
C PHE A 50 19.75 -10.09 15.27
N PRO A 51 19.38 -9.97 16.56
CA PRO A 51 19.41 -11.09 17.49
C PRO A 51 18.55 -12.27 17.01
N ALA A 52 18.97 -13.49 17.35
CA ALA A 52 18.31 -14.73 16.92
C ALA A 52 16.80 -14.78 17.23
N LYS A 53 16.34 -14.10 18.30
CA LYS A 53 14.90 -14.02 18.67
C LYS A 53 13.99 -13.42 17.58
N TYR A 54 14.56 -12.71 16.61
CA TYR A 54 13.84 -12.12 15.47
C TYR A 54 13.70 -13.11 14.30
N ALA A 55 14.50 -14.16 14.27
CA ALA A 55 14.33 -15.27 13.35
C ALA A 55 13.32 -16.27 13.93
N LEU A 56 12.54 -16.85 13.05
CA LEU A 56 11.72 -18.03 13.34
C LEU A 56 12.49 -19.22 12.79
N ASP A 57 12.67 -20.30 13.56
CA ASP A 57 13.49 -21.46 13.14
C ASP A 57 12.71 -22.36 12.16
N GLU A 58 11.49 -22.72 12.51
CA GLU A 58 10.60 -23.58 11.73
C GLU A 58 9.36 -22.81 11.28
N VAL A 59 8.94 -23.04 10.03
CA VAL A 59 7.71 -22.49 9.49
C VAL A 59 6.60 -23.54 9.50
N ASN A 60 5.35 -23.09 9.52
CA ASN A 60 4.19 -23.95 9.34
C ASN A 60 4.25 -24.61 7.95
N ASP A 61 3.93 -25.91 7.91
CA ASP A 61 3.85 -26.66 6.67
C ASP A 61 2.76 -26.09 5.75
N ILE A 62 3.02 -26.17 4.43
CA ILE A 62 2.03 -25.81 3.41
C ILE A 62 1.07 -26.98 3.21
N GLU A 63 -0.17 -26.81 3.65
CA GLU A 63 -1.22 -27.83 3.49
C GLU A 63 -1.89 -27.75 2.11
N GLY A 64 -2.14 -26.51 1.66
CA GLY A 64 -2.94 -26.18 0.48
C GLY A 64 -4.45 -26.35 0.73
N GLU A 65 -5.29 -25.81 -0.15
CA GLU A 65 -6.75 -25.97 -0.03
C GLU A 65 -7.17 -27.45 -0.01
N ASP A 66 -8.19 -27.78 0.80
CA ASP A 66 -8.74 -29.15 0.86
C ASP A 66 -9.45 -29.48 -0.45
N GLU A 67 -8.82 -30.35 -1.24
CA GLU A 67 -9.36 -30.75 -2.54
C GLU A 67 -10.68 -31.53 -2.45
N ASN A 68 -11.03 -32.07 -1.28
CA ASN A 68 -12.20 -32.92 -1.08
C ASN A 68 -13.22 -32.32 -0.12
N GLU A 69 -13.17 -31.01 0.11
CA GLU A 69 -14.16 -30.32 0.94
C GLU A 69 -15.60 -30.55 0.42
N GLU A 70 -16.56 -30.64 1.34
CA GLU A 70 -17.97 -30.85 1.01
C GLU A 70 -18.55 -29.64 0.26
N ASP A 71 -18.80 -29.80 -1.05
CA ASP A 71 -19.20 -28.73 -1.96
C ASP A 71 -20.72 -28.69 -2.22
N THR A 72 -21.53 -29.36 -1.40
CA THR A 72 -22.99 -29.52 -1.60
C THR A 72 -23.75 -28.19 -1.67
N ARG A 73 -23.15 -27.10 -1.21
CA ARG A 73 -23.69 -25.72 -1.24
C ARG A 73 -22.89 -24.77 -2.12
N SER A 74 -21.87 -25.24 -2.82
CA SER A 74 -21.03 -24.43 -3.70
C SER A 74 -21.64 -24.29 -5.10
N SER A 75 -21.42 -23.16 -5.76
CA SER A 75 -21.75 -22.99 -7.18
C SER A 75 -20.74 -23.67 -8.12
N HIS A 76 -19.60 -24.12 -7.58
CA HIS A 76 -18.52 -24.77 -8.32
C HIS A 76 -18.08 -26.07 -7.62
N PRO A 77 -17.84 -27.17 -8.35
CA PRO A 77 -17.33 -28.40 -7.76
C PRO A 77 -15.92 -28.21 -7.16
N ASN A 78 -15.59 -28.99 -6.13
CA ASN A 78 -14.28 -28.94 -5.47
C ASN A 78 -13.11 -29.33 -6.41
N ILE A 79 -11.89 -28.91 -6.03
CA ILE A 79 -10.67 -29.08 -6.84
C ILE A 79 -10.44 -30.57 -7.16
N GLY A 80 -10.60 -31.46 -6.19
CA GLY A 80 -10.36 -32.89 -6.35
C GLY A 80 -11.29 -33.54 -7.36
N SER A 81 -12.58 -33.23 -7.30
CA SER A 81 -13.59 -33.74 -8.24
C SER A 81 -13.32 -33.24 -9.67
N ARG A 82 -12.96 -31.96 -9.82
CA ARG A 82 -12.59 -31.36 -11.11
C ARG A 82 -11.34 -32.02 -11.69
N ARG A 83 -10.30 -32.18 -10.87
CA ARG A 83 -9.04 -32.86 -11.23
C ARG A 83 -9.28 -34.29 -11.67
N ALA A 84 -10.06 -35.08 -10.92
CA ALA A 84 -10.38 -36.46 -11.28
C ALA A 84 -11.13 -36.56 -12.62
N ALA A 85 -12.09 -35.67 -12.86
CA ALA A 85 -12.82 -35.61 -14.12
C ALA A 85 -11.92 -35.25 -15.31
N LEU A 86 -11.00 -34.30 -15.14
CA LEU A 86 -10.00 -33.97 -16.16
C LEU A 86 -9.12 -35.18 -16.47
N LEU A 87 -8.52 -35.78 -15.44
CA LEU A 87 -7.58 -36.90 -15.58
C LEU A 87 -8.21 -38.09 -16.29
N GLU A 88 -9.46 -38.43 -15.97
CA GLU A 88 -10.18 -39.51 -16.65
C GLU A 88 -10.34 -39.22 -18.15
N ARG A 89 -10.63 -37.97 -18.50
CA ARG A 89 -10.93 -37.58 -19.88
C ARG A 89 -9.68 -37.44 -20.76
N ILE A 90 -8.51 -37.14 -20.18
CA ILE A 90 -7.24 -37.04 -20.92
C ILE A 90 -6.53 -38.39 -21.11
N LYS A 91 -6.85 -39.42 -20.31
CA LYS A 91 -6.24 -40.76 -20.37
C LYS A 91 -6.06 -41.31 -21.79
N PRO A 92 -7.05 -41.23 -22.70
CA PRO A 92 -6.91 -41.78 -24.06
C PRO A 92 -5.82 -41.10 -24.92
N TYR A 93 -5.40 -39.89 -24.55
CA TYR A 93 -4.55 -39.00 -25.34
C TYR A 93 -3.12 -38.85 -24.78
N LEU A 94 -2.81 -39.45 -23.62
CA LEU A 94 -1.53 -39.26 -22.91
C LEU A 94 -0.30 -39.80 -23.65
N LEU A 95 -0.48 -40.65 -24.66
CA LEU A 95 0.62 -41.22 -25.47
C LEU A 95 0.95 -40.36 -26.71
N GLU A 96 0.21 -39.28 -26.95
CA GLU A 96 0.45 -38.41 -28.10
C GLU A 96 1.66 -37.50 -27.86
N GLU A 97 2.56 -37.40 -28.85
CA GLU A 97 3.67 -36.46 -28.81
C GLU A 97 3.15 -35.02 -28.90
N ARG A 98 3.18 -34.32 -27.76
CA ARG A 98 2.68 -32.95 -27.58
C ARG A 98 3.77 -32.08 -26.95
N ARG A 99 3.62 -30.75 -26.99
CA ARG A 99 4.66 -29.79 -26.57
C ARG A 99 4.13 -28.83 -25.51
N ASP A 100 4.96 -28.47 -24.54
CA ASP A 100 4.60 -27.47 -23.52
C ASP A 100 4.55 -26.04 -24.11
N PHE A 101 5.48 -25.73 -25.01
CA PHE A 101 5.56 -24.43 -25.68
C PHE A 101 5.46 -24.58 -27.20
N ILE A 102 4.34 -24.15 -27.79
CA ILE A 102 4.15 -24.10 -29.26
C ILE A 102 4.62 -22.76 -29.83
N VAL A 103 4.38 -21.65 -29.13
CA VAL A 103 4.67 -20.29 -29.63
C VAL A 103 6.09 -19.85 -29.25
N SER A 104 6.30 -19.46 -27.99
CA SER A 104 7.62 -19.09 -27.47
C SER A 104 7.64 -19.26 -25.96
N GLU A 105 8.58 -20.07 -25.48
CA GLU A 105 8.87 -20.22 -24.05
C GLU A 105 9.41 -18.92 -23.45
N GLU A 106 10.26 -18.21 -24.19
CA GLU A 106 10.81 -16.92 -23.80
C GLU A 106 9.69 -15.91 -23.55
N ARG A 107 8.73 -15.80 -24.47
CA ARG A 107 7.59 -14.90 -24.31
C ARG A 107 6.70 -15.30 -23.14
N PHE A 108 6.52 -16.60 -22.90
CA PHE A 108 5.76 -17.07 -21.74
C PHE A 108 6.45 -16.65 -20.43
N ARG A 109 7.77 -16.87 -20.33
CA ARG A 109 8.56 -16.48 -19.15
C ARG A 109 8.56 -14.96 -18.94
N GLU A 110 8.69 -14.18 -20.02
CA GLU A 110 8.61 -12.73 -19.98
C GLU A 110 7.25 -12.26 -19.42
N VAL A 111 6.14 -12.78 -19.94
CA VAL A 111 4.79 -12.42 -19.46
C VAL A 111 4.56 -12.86 -18.01
N ARG A 112 5.05 -14.06 -17.64
CA ARG A 112 5.00 -14.54 -16.26
C ARG A 112 5.76 -13.62 -15.31
N ASP A 113 6.98 -13.22 -15.70
CA ASP A 113 7.81 -12.37 -14.87
C ASP A 113 7.18 -10.97 -14.75
N LEU A 114 6.66 -10.40 -15.84
CA LEU A 114 5.86 -9.16 -15.79
C LEU A 114 4.71 -9.27 -14.79
N ALA A 115 3.93 -10.36 -14.82
CA ALA A 115 2.85 -10.56 -13.85
C ALA A 115 3.35 -10.63 -12.40
N ARG A 116 4.52 -11.24 -12.17
CA ARG A 116 5.13 -11.29 -10.83
C ARG A 116 5.63 -9.92 -10.38
N PHE A 117 6.17 -9.11 -11.29
CA PHE A 117 6.60 -7.74 -11.00
C PHE A 117 5.46 -6.80 -10.61
N GLU A 118 4.21 -7.10 -11.00
CA GLU A 118 3.04 -6.34 -10.56
C GLU A 118 2.60 -6.69 -9.12
N LEU A 119 2.94 -7.89 -8.60
CA LEU A 119 2.49 -8.36 -7.29
C LEU A 119 2.89 -7.43 -6.13
N PRO A 120 4.15 -6.95 -6.00
CA PRO A 120 4.51 -6.03 -4.92
C PRO A 120 3.63 -4.76 -4.89
N GLN A 121 3.24 -4.23 -6.05
CA GLN A 121 2.36 -3.06 -6.11
C GLN A 121 0.94 -3.40 -5.66
N LEU A 122 0.40 -4.54 -6.11
CA LEU A 122 -0.94 -4.98 -5.72
C LEU A 122 -1.01 -5.19 -4.20
N TYR A 123 0.00 -5.85 -3.63
CA TYR A 123 0.09 -6.03 -2.18
C TYR A 123 0.25 -4.72 -1.42
N LEU A 124 0.95 -3.71 -1.96
CA LEU A 124 0.99 -2.37 -1.36
C LEU A 124 -0.41 -1.74 -1.32
N TYR A 125 -1.20 -1.81 -2.40
CA TYR A 125 -2.55 -1.24 -2.43
C TYR A 125 -3.54 -1.97 -1.52
N GLU A 126 -3.31 -3.25 -1.23
CA GLU A 126 -4.12 -4.06 -0.31
C GLU A 126 -3.61 -4.00 1.14
N ASP A 127 -2.59 -3.17 1.42
CA ASP A 127 -1.89 -3.11 2.70
C ASP A 127 -1.32 -4.45 3.18
N ALA A 128 -1.01 -5.37 2.26
CA ALA A 128 -0.38 -6.67 2.48
C ALA A 128 1.16 -6.53 2.58
N LEU A 129 1.62 -5.74 3.55
CA LEU A 129 3.00 -5.28 3.66
C LEU A 129 4.03 -6.43 3.82
N PRO A 130 3.77 -7.50 4.61
CA PRO A 130 4.66 -8.67 4.64
C PRO A 130 4.84 -9.33 3.27
N GLU A 131 3.76 -9.43 2.49
CA GLU A 131 3.74 -10.02 1.15
C GLU A 131 4.54 -9.17 0.16
N VAL A 132 4.50 -7.84 0.28
CA VAL A 132 5.38 -6.93 -0.47
C VAL A 132 6.84 -7.26 -0.20
N VAL A 133 7.22 -7.32 1.09
CA VAL A 133 8.62 -7.57 1.50
C VAL A 133 9.09 -8.92 0.99
N TYR A 134 8.28 -9.98 1.17
CA TYR A 134 8.64 -11.32 0.75
C TYR A 134 8.74 -11.46 -0.77
N THR A 135 7.72 -11.00 -1.49
CA THR A 135 7.62 -11.12 -2.95
C THR A 135 8.71 -10.34 -3.65
N ALA A 136 8.98 -9.11 -3.19
CA ALA A 136 10.07 -8.30 -3.72
C ALA A 136 11.43 -8.93 -3.40
N HIS A 137 11.64 -9.43 -2.19
CA HIS A 137 12.85 -10.19 -1.84
C HIS A 137 13.06 -11.40 -2.76
N ALA A 138 12.00 -12.16 -3.04
CA ALA A 138 12.04 -13.31 -3.94
C ALA A 138 12.44 -12.94 -5.37
N LEU A 139 11.86 -11.85 -5.90
CA LEU A 139 12.22 -11.36 -7.22
C LEU A 139 13.66 -10.80 -7.25
N LEU A 140 14.14 -10.18 -6.17
CA LEU A 140 15.52 -9.68 -6.07
C LEU A 140 16.57 -10.80 -6.13
N GLN A 141 16.23 -12.05 -5.78
CA GLN A 141 17.15 -13.18 -6.00
C GLN A 141 17.46 -13.40 -7.49
N GLN A 142 16.52 -13.05 -8.37
CA GLN A 142 16.67 -13.15 -9.82
C GLN A 142 17.09 -11.82 -10.45
N PHE A 143 16.70 -10.70 -9.84
CA PHE A 143 16.91 -9.34 -10.34
C PHE A 143 17.51 -8.42 -9.26
N PRO A 144 18.74 -8.69 -8.77
CA PRO A 144 19.28 -8.09 -7.53
C PRO A 144 19.43 -6.56 -7.57
N GLU A 145 19.67 -5.98 -8.75
CA GLU A 145 19.84 -4.54 -8.92
C GLU A 145 18.55 -3.81 -9.30
N ASN A 146 17.39 -4.49 -9.20
CA ASN A 146 16.13 -3.88 -9.61
C ASN A 146 15.64 -2.86 -8.58
N VAL A 147 15.79 -1.58 -8.92
CA VAL A 147 15.40 -0.44 -8.07
C VAL A 147 13.92 -0.47 -7.71
N TYR A 148 13.03 -0.85 -8.63
CA TYR A 148 11.60 -0.91 -8.35
C TYR A 148 11.28 -1.88 -7.19
N LEU A 149 11.89 -3.06 -7.17
CA LEU A 149 11.68 -4.05 -6.09
C LEU A 149 12.26 -3.57 -4.76
N LYS A 150 13.45 -2.94 -4.78
CA LYS A 150 14.02 -2.32 -3.58
C LYS A 150 13.10 -1.21 -3.04
N LYS A 151 12.58 -0.34 -3.92
CA LYS A 151 11.60 0.69 -3.54
C LYS A 151 10.32 0.09 -2.96
N ALA A 152 9.81 -1.02 -3.49
CA ALA A 152 8.63 -1.69 -2.94
C ALA A 152 8.84 -2.13 -1.48
N ILE A 153 10.01 -2.69 -1.15
CA ILE A 153 10.38 -3.03 0.23
C ILE A 153 10.47 -1.76 1.10
N GLY A 154 11.10 -0.70 0.59
CA GLY A 154 11.19 0.59 1.29
C GLY A 154 9.81 1.16 1.62
N LYS A 155 8.88 1.13 0.66
CA LYS A 155 7.47 1.55 0.83
C LYS A 155 6.75 0.72 1.89
N ALA A 156 6.95 -0.60 1.87
CA ALA A 156 6.34 -1.48 2.87
C ALA A 156 6.86 -1.19 4.29
N LEU A 157 8.17 -1.04 4.46
CA LEU A 157 8.79 -0.70 5.75
C LEU A 157 8.37 0.68 6.25
N TYR A 158 8.34 1.68 5.37
CA TYR A 158 7.83 3.02 5.65
C TYR A 158 6.39 2.99 6.17
N THR A 159 5.51 2.29 5.46
CA THR A 159 4.08 2.17 5.82
C THR A 159 3.92 1.46 7.14
N PHE A 160 4.67 0.37 7.35
CA PHE A 160 4.66 -0.36 8.61
C PHE A 160 5.13 0.53 9.78
N ALA A 161 6.18 1.34 9.56
CA ALA A 161 6.69 2.29 10.55
C ALA A 161 5.69 3.41 10.84
N ALA A 162 5.03 3.96 9.82
CA ALA A 162 3.99 4.97 9.96
C ALA A 162 2.83 4.45 10.84
N TYR A 163 2.35 3.22 10.59
CA TYR A 163 1.32 2.60 11.43
C TYR A 163 1.76 2.43 12.90
N LYS A 164 2.98 1.94 13.15
CA LYS A 164 3.45 1.74 14.54
C LYS A 164 3.74 3.03 15.30
N ASN A 165 4.08 4.10 14.60
CA ASN A 165 4.28 5.42 15.20
C ASN A 165 2.98 6.22 15.30
N GLY A 166 1.95 5.85 14.53
CA GLY A 166 0.59 6.36 14.66
C GLY A 166 -0.07 5.94 15.97
N SER A 167 -0.99 6.77 16.46
CA SER A 167 -1.60 6.61 17.80
C SER A 167 -2.95 5.89 17.79
N ILE A 168 -3.52 5.58 16.62
CA ILE A 168 -4.95 5.27 16.49
C ILE A 168 -5.20 3.80 16.08
N TYR A 169 -4.35 3.20 15.23
CA TYR A 169 -4.52 1.81 14.74
C TYR A 169 -3.24 1.00 14.76
N GLY A 170 -3.31 -0.20 15.33
CA GLY A 170 -2.25 -1.19 15.21
C GLY A 170 -2.41 -2.02 13.94
N TYR A 171 -1.33 -2.23 13.19
CA TYR A 171 -1.34 -3.12 12.04
C TYR A 171 -1.46 -4.59 12.51
N PRO A 172 -2.49 -5.35 12.06
CA PRO A 172 -2.76 -6.69 12.54
C PRO A 172 -1.81 -7.73 11.93
N LEU A 173 -0.65 -7.95 12.57
CA LEU A 173 0.20 -9.10 12.22
C LEU A 173 -0.17 -10.34 13.04
N GLN A 174 -0.52 -11.43 12.35
CA GLN A 174 -0.75 -12.76 12.91
C GLN A 174 0.06 -13.79 12.13
N TYR A 175 1.23 -14.17 12.64
CA TYR A 175 2.12 -15.13 11.94
C TYR A 175 1.71 -16.59 12.16
N SER A 176 0.97 -16.92 13.23
CA SER A 176 0.72 -18.31 13.63
C SER A 176 -0.14 -19.12 12.64
N GLN A 177 -0.88 -18.44 11.76
CA GLN A 177 -1.72 -19.05 10.73
C GLN A 177 -1.12 -18.92 9.33
N VAL A 178 0.05 -18.28 9.19
CA VAL A 178 0.74 -18.13 7.91
C VAL A 178 1.57 -19.38 7.68
N GLU A 179 1.48 -19.93 6.48
CA GLU A 179 2.21 -21.12 6.05
C GLU A 179 3.44 -20.73 5.23
N GLY A 180 4.46 -21.59 5.25
CA GLY A 180 5.67 -21.41 4.46
C GLY A 180 6.56 -20.24 4.88
N GLU A 181 7.50 -19.91 4.02
CA GLU A 181 8.60 -18.97 4.24
C GLU A 181 8.13 -17.53 4.42
N LEU A 182 6.96 -17.17 3.88
CA LEU A 182 6.30 -15.91 4.16
C LEU A 182 6.07 -15.70 5.67
N GLN A 183 5.85 -16.77 6.44
CA GLN A 183 5.66 -16.71 7.88
C GLN A 183 6.85 -16.06 8.60
N ARG A 184 8.09 -16.26 8.11
CA ARG A 184 9.28 -15.65 8.72
C ARG A 184 9.23 -14.13 8.65
N VAL A 185 8.73 -13.56 7.55
CA VAL A 185 8.55 -12.11 7.40
C VAL A 185 7.50 -11.59 8.37
N TYR A 186 6.36 -12.27 8.49
CA TYR A 186 5.33 -11.93 9.47
C TYR A 186 5.86 -11.97 10.90
N TYR A 187 6.60 -13.03 11.25
CA TYR A 187 7.20 -13.18 12.57
C TYR A 187 8.20 -12.04 12.85
N PHE A 188 9.10 -11.78 11.91
CA PHE A 188 10.11 -10.72 12.01
C PHE A 188 9.47 -9.35 12.26
N LEU A 189 8.56 -8.91 11.37
CA LEU A 189 7.89 -7.62 11.48
C LEU A 189 7.03 -7.51 12.75
N LYS A 190 6.45 -8.62 13.23
CA LYS A 190 5.69 -8.66 14.49
C LYS A 190 6.58 -8.37 15.69
N LYS A 191 7.80 -8.90 15.68
CA LYS A 191 8.73 -8.86 16.82
C LYS A 191 9.45 -7.53 16.98
N LEU A 192 9.63 -6.76 15.90
CA LEU A 192 10.23 -5.44 15.95
C LEU A 192 9.39 -4.49 16.81
N SER A 193 10.00 -3.80 17.77
CA SER A 193 9.34 -2.67 18.45
C SER A 193 9.17 -1.46 17.52
N THR A 194 8.36 -0.47 17.91
CA THR A 194 8.21 0.78 17.14
C THR A 194 9.57 1.45 16.86
N ARG A 195 10.45 1.49 17.87
CA ARG A 195 11.82 2.04 17.74
C ARG A 195 12.65 1.29 16.69
N GLU A 196 12.66 -0.04 16.79
CA GLU A 196 13.49 -0.88 15.91
C GLU A 196 12.99 -0.87 14.47
N LEU A 197 11.68 -0.86 14.27
CA LEU A 197 11.09 -0.74 12.95
C LEU A 197 11.37 0.63 12.33
N THR A 198 11.29 1.70 13.12
CA THR A 198 11.63 3.05 12.66
C THR A 198 13.09 3.11 12.22
N ILE A 199 14.00 2.53 13.01
CA ILE A 199 15.41 2.40 12.65
C ILE A 199 15.59 1.65 11.33
N LEU A 200 14.96 0.48 11.18
CA LEU A 200 15.05 -0.33 9.96
C LEU A 200 14.53 0.44 8.74
N ALA A 201 13.37 1.08 8.84
CA ALA A 201 12.78 1.85 7.74
C ALA A 201 13.67 3.05 7.36
N THR A 202 14.14 3.83 8.35
CA THR A 202 15.06 4.96 8.08
C THR A 202 16.37 4.48 7.48
N ARG A 203 16.99 3.41 8.00
CA ARG A 203 18.24 2.86 7.47
C ARG A 203 18.07 2.44 6.01
N TYR A 204 17.00 1.70 5.72
CA TYR A 204 16.73 1.18 4.38
C TYR A 204 16.42 2.29 3.37
N LEU A 205 15.55 3.25 3.72
CA LEU A 205 15.25 4.39 2.84
C LEU A 205 16.48 5.29 2.63
N TYR A 206 17.32 5.47 3.65
CA TYR A 206 18.55 6.22 3.50
C TYR A 206 19.52 5.52 2.55
N GLN A 207 19.62 4.18 2.60
CA GLN A 207 20.40 3.41 1.62
C GLN A 207 19.89 3.62 0.20
N LEU A 208 18.57 3.60 -0.01
CA LEU A 208 17.98 3.91 -1.33
C LEU A 208 18.30 5.34 -1.77
N HIS A 209 18.23 6.31 -0.85
CA HIS A 209 18.59 7.70 -1.13
C HIS A 209 20.08 7.87 -1.49
N LEU A 210 20.97 7.05 -0.93
CA LEU A 210 22.38 7.02 -1.34
C LEU A 210 22.58 6.39 -2.73
N GLU A 211 21.73 5.44 -3.13
CA GLU A 211 21.74 4.88 -4.49
C GLU A 211 21.20 5.88 -5.52
N ASP A 212 20.14 6.63 -5.16
CA ASP A 212 19.55 7.69 -5.99
C ASP A 212 19.02 8.85 -5.12
N SER A 213 19.79 9.94 -5.05
CA SER A 213 19.45 11.11 -4.25
C SER A 213 18.39 12.01 -4.88
N GLU A 214 18.09 11.83 -6.16
CA GLU A 214 17.10 12.63 -6.89
C GLU A 214 15.69 12.02 -6.83
N ASP A 215 15.56 10.80 -6.30
CA ASP A 215 14.26 10.14 -6.10
C ASP A 215 13.42 10.88 -5.05
N VAL A 216 12.48 11.69 -5.55
CA VAL A 216 11.64 12.57 -4.72
C VAL A 216 10.72 11.76 -3.82
N GLU A 217 10.28 10.59 -4.27
CA GLU A 217 9.40 9.71 -3.50
C GLU A 217 10.15 9.14 -2.29
N ILE A 218 11.36 8.60 -2.50
CA ILE A 218 12.20 8.09 -1.42
C ILE A 218 12.62 9.20 -0.46
N ALA A 219 13.01 10.37 -0.98
CA ALA A 219 13.35 11.51 -0.13
C ALA A 219 12.17 11.93 0.76
N SER A 220 10.96 11.97 0.22
CA SER A 220 9.76 12.36 0.99
C SER A 220 9.42 11.33 2.07
N MET A 221 9.54 10.03 1.78
CA MET A 221 9.34 8.97 2.78
C MET A 221 10.43 9.01 3.86
N LEU A 222 11.68 9.27 3.46
CA LEU A 222 12.82 9.38 4.36
C LEU A 222 12.63 10.55 5.34
N ASP A 223 12.18 11.73 4.86
CA ASP A 223 11.85 12.89 5.71
C ASP A 223 10.83 12.53 6.79
N ASP A 224 9.80 11.75 6.44
CA ASP A 224 8.83 11.27 7.42
C ASP A 224 9.44 10.29 8.41
N THR A 225 10.27 9.35 7.95
CA THR A 225 10.95 8.45 8.89
C THR A 225 11.94 9.16 9.81
N PHE A 226 12.53 10.29 9.41
CA PHE A 226 13.31 11.13 10.32
C PHE A 226 12.44 11.78 11.40
N LYS A 227 11.21 12.19 11.08
CA LYS A 227 10.24 12.66 12.10
C LYS A 227 9.88 11.53 13.07
N PHE A 228 9.66 10.32 12.56
CA PHE A 228 9.44 9.14 13.39
C PHE A 228 10.66 8.83 14.25
N LEU A 229 11.87 8.94 13.70
CA LEU A 229 13.08 8.71 14.45
C LEU A 229 13.21 9.74 15.58
N ALA A 230 12.97 11.02 15.30
CA ALA A 230 13.01 12.09 16.28
C ALA A 230 11.93 11.98 17.37
N SER A 231 10.76 11.37 17.08
CA SER A 231 9.76 11.10 18.11
C SER A 231 10.16 9.95 19.05
N ASN A 232 11.09 9.09 18.63
CA ASN A 232 11.58 7.95 19.39
C ASN A 232 12.94 8.21 20.07
N PHE A 233 13.70 9.19 19.60
CA PHE A 233 15.06 9.51 20.02
C PHE A 233 15.28 11.03 20.05
N GLU A 234 15.68 11.57 21.20
CA GLU A 234 15.92 13.02 21.33
C GLU A 234 17.19 13.47 20.60
N THR A 235 18.18 12.57 20.49
CA THR A 235 19.51 12.84 19.97
C THR A 235 20.12 11.61 19.29
N LEU A 236 20.98 11.83 18.29
CA LEU A 236 21.73 10.73 17.64
C LEU A 236 22.78 10.08 18.56
N THR A 237 23.07 10.64 19.73
CA THR A 237 24.04 10.08 20.71
C THR A 237 23.57 8.76 21.35
N ASP A 238 22.32 8.37 21.15
CA ASP A 238 21.82 7.04 21.51
C ASP A 238 22.44 5.92 20.65
N PHE A 239 22.96 6.27 19.47
CA PHE A 239 23.64 5.38 18.54
C PHE A 239 25.16 5.42 18.73
N ARG A 240 25.84 4.35 18.30
CA ARG A 240 27.30 4.22 18.38
C ARG A 240 27.94 4.63 17.05
N ASP A 241 28.98 5.43 17.14
CA ASP A 241 29.83 5.91 16.05
C ASP A 241 31.06 5.01 15.80
N GLU A 242 31.32 4.05 16.70
CA GLU A 242 32.41 3.08 16.56
C GLU A 242 31.95 1.65 16.88
N MET A 243 32.58 0.67 16.20
CA MET A 243 32.32 -0.74 16.48
C MET A 243 32.78 -1.11 17.90
N PRO A 244 32.07 -2.01 18.60
CA PRO A 244 32.51 -2.49 19.90
C PRO A 244 33.90 -3.15 19.78
N ALA A 245 34.72 -3.05 20.81
CA ALA A 245 35.95 -3.85 20.88
C ALA A 245 35.57 -5.35 20.91
N PRO A 246 36.26 -6.22 20.16
CA PRO A 246 35.99 -7.65 20.21
C PRO A 246 36.18 -8.15 21.66
N PRO A 247 35.28 -9.00 22.16
CA PRO A 247 35.40 -9.59 23.47
C PRO A 247 36.72 -10.36 23.57
N PRO A 248 37.32 -10.44 24.77
CA PRO A 248 38.50 -11.27 24.97
C PRO A 248 38.18 -12.71 24.55
N ALA A 249 39.05 -13.29 23.72
CA ALA A 249 38.83 -14.62 23.17
C ALA A 249 38.65 -15.66 24.29
N THR A 250 37.42 -16.10 24.52
CA THR A 250 37.12 -17.31 25.28
C THR A 250 37.08 -18.47 24.32
N GLU A 251 38.03 -19.39 24.48
CA GLU A 251 38.03 -20.70 23.84
C GLU A 251 36.89 -21.53 24.42
N GLU A 252 35.73 -21.51 23.77
CA GLU A 252 34.75 -22.59 23.93
C GLU A 252 34.67 -23.35 22.59
N GLU A 253 35.14 -24.60 22.65
CA GLU A 253 34.87 -25.62 21.65
C GLU A 253 33.40 -26.06 21.79
N THR A 254 32.69 -26.20 20.67
CA THR A 254 31.70 -27.28 20.49
C THR A 254 31.38 -27.48 19.01
N GLU A 255 30.87 -28.67 18.76
CA GLU A 255 30.95 -29.50 17.56
C GLU A 255 29.91 -29.18 16.47
N GLU A 256 30.25 -29.69 15.28
CA GLU A 256 29.44 -30.11 14.11
C GLU A 256 28.18 -29.31 13.70
N GLU A 257 28.27 -28.59 12.56
CA GLU A 257 27.40 -28.80 11.38
C GLU A 257 27.83 -28.01 10.11
N GLU A 258 27.63 -28.69 8.98
CA GLU A 258 27.55 -28.36 7.54
C GLU A 258 28.60 -27.51 6.75
N GLU A 259 28.63 -27.82 5.44
CA GLU A 259 29.59 -27.45 4.38
C GLU A 259 29.64 -25.95 4.02
N LYS A 260 29.86 -25.05 4.99
CA LYS A 260 30.18 -23.65 4.66
C LYS A 260 31.65 -23.46 4.29
N SER A 261 31.93 -22.57 3.35
CA SER A 261 33.30 -22.19 2.96
C SER A 261 34.07 -21.66 4.17
N LYS A 262 35.37 -21.97 4.28
CA LYS A 262 36.26 -21.49 5.37
C LYS A 262 36.19 -19.97 5.56
N PHE A 263 35.95 -19.21 4.48
CA PHE A 263 35.81 -17.76 4.51
C PHE A 263 34.48 -17.29 5.12
N GLU A 264 33.38 -17.99 4.85
CA GLU A 264 32.08 -17.71 5.48
C GLU A 264 32.12 -17.99 6.98
N LYS A 265 32.76 -19.11 7.38
CA LYS A 265 32.95 -19.48 8.78
C LYS A 265 33.75 -18.42 9.56
N ILE A 266 34.75 -17.80 8.93
CA ILE A 266 35.53 -16.71 9.56
C ILE A 266 34.72 -15.41 9.62
N ARG A 267 33.92 -15.11 8.59
CA ARG A 267 33.07 -13.91 8.54
C ARG A 267 31.94 -13.99 9.57
N GLU A 268 31.27 -15.14 9.70
CA GLU A 268 30.24 -15.39 10.72
C GLU A 268 30.82 -15.30 12.14
N LYS A 269 31.97 -15.95 12.40
CA LYS A 269 32.62 -15.87 13.73
C LYS A 269 33.03 -14.44 14.11
N ARG A 270 33.47 -13.62 13.15
CA ARG A 270 33.74 -12.20 13.39
C ARG A 270 32.47 -11.39 13.61
N ARG A 271 31.41 -11.65 12.82
CA ARG A 271 30.09 -11.02 12.96
C ARG A 271 29.53 -11.21 14.36
N TYR A 272 29.54 -12.43 14.92
CA TYR A 272 28.98 -12.70 16.25
C TYR A 272 29.87 -12.22 17.40
N ALA A 273 31.19 -12.22 17.24
CA ALA A 273 32.10 -11.79 18.30
C ALA A 273 31.94 -10.29 18.61
N VAL A 274 31.70 -9.44 17.62
CA VAL A 274 31.81 -7.97 17.79
C VAL A 274 30.50 -7.30 18.21
N GLN A 275 29.41 -8.04 18.46
CA GLN A 275 28.10 -7.40 18.64
C GLN A 275 27.80 -6.95 20.07
N PRO A 276 27.09 -5.82 20.22
CA PRO A 276 26.45 -5.47 21.48
C PRO A 276 25.49 -6.60 21.89
N GLY A 277 25.26 -6.77 23.19
CA GLY A 277 24.25 -7.73 23.65
C GLY A 277 22.88 -7.45 23.03
N GLU A 278 21.99 -8.45 23.06
CA GLU A 278 20.69 -8.44 22.35
C GLU A 278 19.79 -7.21 22.56
N LYS A 279 20.04 -6.41 23.61
CA LYS A 279 19.29 -5.19 23.93
C LYS A 279 19.85 -3.92 23.29
N GLU A 280 21.07 -3.96 22.76
CA GLU A 280 21.80 -2.81 22.24
C GLU A 280 22.22 -2.92 20.77
N TYR A 281 21.93 -4.04 20.09
CA TYR A 281 22.30 -4.25 18.68
C TYR A 281 21.87 -3.08 17.76
N TRP A 282 20.67 -2.53 18.00
CA TRP A 282 20.10 -1.43 17.24
C TRP A 282 20.92 -0.14 17.33
N LYS A 283 21.78 0.03 18.35
CA LYS A 283 22.63 1.22 18.48
C LYS A 283 23.67 1.32 17.36
N LEU A 284 23.98 0.22 16.68
CA LEU A 284 24.93 0.20 15.55
C LEU A 284 24.26 0.47 14.20
N ALA A 285 22.93 0.62 14.16
CA ALA A 285 22.17 0.71 12.91
C ALA A 285 22.52 1.91 12.03
N PHE A 286 23.23 2.92 12.54
CA PHE A 286 23.61 4.11 11.78
C PHE A 286 25.12 4.39 11.83
N ILE A 287 25.94 3.42 12.22
CA ILE A 287 27.39 3.63 12.40
C ILE A 287 28.06 4.28 11.18
N ASP A 288 27.65 3.88 9.98
CA ASP A 288 28.19 4.40 8.71
C ASP A 288 27.65 5.81 8.36
N TYR A 289 26.57 6.25 8.98
CA TYR A 289 25.81 7.46 8.62
C TYR A 289 25.94 8.58 9.66
N LEU A 290 26.42 8.28 10.87
CA LEU A 290 26.59 9.29 11.93
C LEU A 290 27.65 10.35 11.61
N SER A 291 28.50 10.12 10.61
CA SER A 291 29.43 11.13 10.07
C SER A 291 28.90 11.83 8.80
N ASP A 292 27.78 11.39 8.24
CA ASP A 292 27.21 11.95 7.04
C ASP A 292 26.39 13.21 7.38
N SER A 293 26.79 14.35 6.83
CA SER A 293 26.09 15.62 7.07
C SER A 293 24.65 15.61 6.59
N THR A 294 24.34 14.87 5.53
CA THR A 294 22.98 14.75 4.97
C THR A 294 22.09 13.98 5.93
N PHE A 295 22.58 12.87 6.49
CA PHE A 295 21.84 12.10 7.50
C PHE A 295 21.57 12.94 8.76
N ILE A 296 22.59 13.62 9.27
CA ILE A 296 22.47 14.48 10.46
C ILE A 296 21.47 15.61 10.20
N GLN A 297 21.56 16.29 9.06
CA GLN A 297 20.62 17.36 8.69
C GLN A 297 19.18 16.84 8.55
N GLY A 298 19.00 15.64 7.96
CA GLY A 298 17.70 15.00 7.87
C GLY A 298 17.09 14.73 9.25
N PHE A 299 17.88 14.20 10.19
CA PHE A 299 17.42 13.99 11.57
C PHE A 299 17.04 15.30 12.28
N GLU A 300 17.88 16.34 12.19
CA GLU A 300 17.59 17.64 12.82
C GLU A 300 16.34 18.30 12.21
N ALA A 301 16.17 18.24 10.88
CA ALA A 301 14.95 18.71 10.22
C ALA A 301 13.71 17.91 10.66
N GLY A 302 13.83 16.58 10.78
CA GLY A 302 12.79 15.72 11.31
C GLY A 302 12.41 16.07 12.75
N LYS A 303 13.40 16.41 13.58
CA LYS A 303 13.21 16.86 14.97
C LYS A 303 12.48 18.20 15.04
N GLU A 304 12.93 19.21 14.28
CA GLU A 304 12.25 20.51 14.23
C GLU A 304 10.77 20.36 13.79
N ALA A 305 10.52 19.52 12.79
CA ALA A 305 9.18 19.23 12.30
C ALA A 305 8.32 18.51 13.35
N HIS A 306 8.88 17.52 14.05
CA HIS A 306 8.19 16.82 15.15
C HIS A 306 7.84 17.77 16.29
N GLU A 307 8.78 18.59 16.74
CA GLU A 307 8.53 19.58 17.80
C GLU A 307 7.46 20.60 17.40
N GLU A 308 7.40 21.00 16.12
CA GLU A 308 6.35 21.89 15.62
C GLU A 308 4.96 21.24 15.65
N VAL A 309 4.87 19.94 15.35
CA VAL A 309 3.64 19.17 15.52
C VAL A 309 3.20 19.17 16.99
N GLU A 310 4.11 18.85 17.91
CA GLU A 310 3.83 18.84 19.35
C GLU A 310 3.40 20.22 19.88
N ARG A 311 4.10 21.29 19.47
CA ARG A 311 3.74 22.67 19.82
C ARG A 311 2.32 23.02 19.35
N ARG A 312 1.97 22.63 18.13
CA ARG A 312 0.64 22.87 17.54
C ARG A 312 -0.45 22.08 18.25
N LEU A 313 -0.22 20.80 18.56
CA LEU A 313 -1.15 19.98 19.35
C LEU A 313 -1.38 20.60 20.74
N ALA A 314 -0.30 20.93 21.45
CA ALA A 314 -0.37 21.59 22.75
C ALA A 314 -1.10 22.94 22.68
N TYR A 315 -0.89 23.72 21.61
CA TYR A 315 -1.66 24.95 21.38
C TYR A 315 -3.15 24.66 21.27
N TYR A 316 -3.57 23.70 20.45
CA TYR A 316 -4.99 23.37 20.25
C TYR A 316 -5.65 22.75 21.49
N ASP A 317 -4.90 22.09 22.38
CA ASP A 317 -5.39 21.61 23.68
C ASP A 317 -5.51 22.72 24.74
N SER A 318 -4.74 23.79 24.59
CA SER A 318 -4.79 24.96 25.47
C SER A 318 -6.17 25.64 25.42
N ARG A 319 -6.51 26.39 26.47
CA ARG A 319 -7.76 27.17 26.53
C ARG A 319 -7.86 28.18 25.38
N VAL A 320 -6.73 28.77 24.99
CA VAL A 320 -6.65 29.77 23.92
C VAL A 320 -6.84 29.12 22.57
N GLY A 321 -6.13 28.02 22.27
CA GLY A 321 -6.29 27.29 21.01
C GLY A 321 -7.69 26.71 20.86
N ARG A 322 -8.29 26.13 21.90
CA ARG A 322 -9.71 25.71 21.86
C ARG A 322 -10.69 26.85 21.62
N ALA A 323 -10.39 28.06 22.09
CA ALA A 323 -11.21 29.23 21.80
C ALA A 323 -11.02 29.69 20.35
N SER A 324 -9.78 29.73 19.87
CA SER A 324 -9.41 30.04 18.48
C SER A 324 -10.06 29.06 17.49
N TYR A 325 -9.96 27.75 17.74
CA TYR A 325 -10.58 26.71 16.93
C TYR A 325 -12.10 26.84 16.88
N ARG A 326 -12.75 27.14 18.01
CA ARG A 326 -14.21 27.40 18.04
C ARG A 326 -14.59 28.66 17.27
N ALA A 327 -13.77 29.71 17.32
CA ALA A 327 -13.99 30.92 16.53
C ALA A 327 -13.84 30.61 15.03
N TYR A 328 -12.78 29.89 14.64
CA TYR A 328 -12.59 29.39 13.28
C TYR A 328 -13.79 28.58 12.78
N GLN A 329 -14.22 27.58 13.55
CA GLN A 329 -15.40 26.77 13.23
C GLN A 329 -16.69 27.60 13.10
N LYS A 330 -16.82 28.69 13.86
CA LYS A 330 -17.96 29.62 13.74
C LYS A 330 -17.90 30.40 12.43
N GLU A 331 -16.72 30.83 12.00
CA GLU A 331 -16.54 31.51 10.71
C GLU A 331 -16.76 30.55 9.54
N VAL A 332 -16.23 29.32 9.59
CA VAL A 332 -16.51 28.27 8.60
C VAL A 332 -18.02 28.00 8.48
N ARG A 333 -18.75 27.94 9.61
CA ARG A 333 -20.22 27.77 9.57
C ARG A 333 -20.98 28.93 8.94
N LYS A 334 -20.43 30.15 8.94
CA LYS A 334 -21.08 31.34 8.39
C LYS A 334 -20.71 31.58 6.93
N HIS A 335 -19.44 31.36 6.59
CA HIS A 335 -18.84 31.81 5.34
C HIS A 335 -18.33 30.64 4.48
N GLY A 336 -18.35 29.41 5.00
CA GLY A 336 -17.72 28.26 4.36
C GLY A 336 -16.21 28.22 4.55
N LEU A 337 -15.53 27.25 3.93
CA LEU A 337 -14.07 27.14 3.98
C LEU A 337 -13.34 28.28 3.24
N GLN A 338 -13.90 28.77 2.14
CA GLN A 338 -13.34 29.84 1.30
C GLN A 338 -11.90 29.57 0.85
N LEU A 339 -11.69 28.45 0.16
CA LEU A 339 -10.36 27.96 -0.23
C LEU A 339 -9.70 28.78 -1.34
N GLY A 340 -10.48 29.51 -2.14
CA GLY A 340 -9.95 30.38 -3.21
C GLY A 340 -9.35 29.61 -4.40
N ILE A 341 -9.78 28.38 -4.63
CA ILE A 341 -9.24 27.50 -5.68
C ILE A 341 -9.96 27.76 -7.00
N GLU A 342 -9.20 27.87 -8.09
CA GLU A 342 -9.72 28.30 -9.40
C GLU A 342 -9.94 27.15 -10.37
N ARG A 343 -9.17 26.06 -10.24
CA ARG A 343 -9.30 24.86 -11.08
C ARG A 343 -9.30 23.60 -10.22
N ILE A 344 -10.19 22.65 -10.52
CA ILE A 344 -10.23 21.33 -9.90
C ILE A 344 -10.47 20.22 -10.92
N GLY A 345 -9.89 19.04 -10.67
CA GLY A 345 -10.31 17.78 -11.28
C GLY A 345 -11.36 17.10 -10.41
N VAL A 346 -12.49 16.67 -10.95
CA VAL A 346 -13.49 15.88 -10.20
C VAL A 346 -13.40 14.43 -10.62
N VAL A 347 -13.00 13.57 -9.68
CA VAL A 347 -12.70 12.16 -9.95
C VAL A 347 -13.94 11.32 -9.66
N GLN A 348 -14.47 10.71 -10.73
CA GLN A 348 -15.53 9.69 -10.70
C GLN A 348 -16.64 9.96 -9.67
N PRO A 349 -17.40 11.06 -9.82
CA PRO A 349 -18.41 11.43 -8.83
C PRO A 349 -19.49 10.36 -8.68
N LEU A 350 -19.79 9.98 -7.44
CA LEU A 350 -20.77 8.95 -7.14
C LEU A 350 -22.18 9.54 -7.01
N TYR A 351 -23.17 8.86 -7.57
CA TYR A 351 -24.57 9.07 -7.25
C TYR A 351 -25.24 7.72 -7.06
N LEU A 352 -25.81 7.49 -5.87
CA LEU A 352 -26.42 6.23 -5.51
C LEU A 352 -27.75 6.48 -4.83
N LEU A 353 -28.82 5.91 -5.38
CA LEU A 353 -30.14 5.90 -4.74
C LEU A 353 -30.43 4.48 -4.27
N LEU A 354 -30.72 4.35 -2.97
CA LEU A 354 -30.99 3.07 -2.32
C LEU A 354 -32.49 2.93 -2.05
N ASN A 355 -33.01 1.72 -2.18
CA ASN A 355 -34.40 1.42 -1.82
C ASN A 355 -34.60 1.58 -0.31
N ASN A 356 -35.65 2.29 0.13
CA ASN A 356 -35.98 2.45 1.55
C ASN A 356 -36.74 1.25 2.16
N ARG A 357 -36.52 0.05 1.62
CA ARG A 357 -37.06 -1.23 2.13
C ARG A 357 -35.93 -2.05 2.78
N TYR A 358 -36.28 -3.18 3.41
CA TYR A 358 -35.28 -4.08 4.00
C TYR A 358 -34.22 -4.44 2.95
N GLU A 359 -32.94 -4.42 3.36
CA GLU A 359 -31.71 -4.63 2.55
C GLU A 359 -31.14 -3.43 1.76
N SER A 360 -31.81 -2.27 1.72
CA SER A 360 -31.25 -1.03 1.12
C SER A 360 -30.59 -1.24 -0.26
N GLU A 361 -31.17 -2.08 -1.09
CA GLU A 361 -30.59 -2.42 -2.40
C GLU A 361 -30.47 -1.19 -3.31
N PRO A 362 -29.40 -1.10 -4.13
CA PRO A 362 -29.26 -0.06 -5.14
C PRO A 362 -30.40 -0.05 -6.17
N LEU A 363 -30.98 1.13 -6.41
CA LEU A 363 -31.86 1.39 -7.54
C LEU A 363 -31.01 1.76 -8.75
N TYR A 364 -30.53 0.76 -9.50
CA TYR A 364 -29.52 0.96 -10.55
C TYR A 364 -29.94 1.95 -11.64
N LEU A 365 -31.17 1.85 -12.16
CA LEU A 365 -31.65 2.73 -13.23
C LEU A 365 -31.77 4.19 -12.78
N GLU A 366 -32.33 4.41 -11.59
CA GLU A 366 -32.49 5.73 -11.00
C GLU A 366 -31.13 6.33 -10.59
N SER A 367 -30.21 5.49 -10.12
CA SER A 367 -28.84 5.90 -9.77
C SER A 367 -28.06 6.35 -11.00
N ASP A 368 -28.15 5.59 -12.11
CA ASP A 368 -27.49 5.92 -13.38
C ASP A 368 -28.03 7.24 -13.98
N ALA A 369 -29.35 7.39 -14.04
CA ALA A 369 -29.98 8.63 -14.48
C ALA A 369 -29.61 9.83 -13.59
N GLY A 370 -29.57 9.62 -12.28
CA GLY A 370 -29.19 10.64 -11.31
C GLY A 370 -27.71 11.02 -11.38
N LYS A 371 -26.81 10.07 -11.69
CA LYS A 371 -25.39 10.31 -11.91
C LYS A 371 -25.16 11.27 -13.08
N THR A 372 -25.88 11.07 -14.19
CA THR A 372 -25.85 11.99 -15.33
C THR A 372 -26.25 13.41 -14.93
N GLN A 373 -27.37 13.57 -14.22
CA GLN A 373 -27.81 14.88 -13.75
C GLN A 373 -26.85 15.52 -12.74
N PHE A 374 -26.21 14.71 -11.91
CA PHE A 374 -25.24 15.19 -10.93
C PHE A 374 -23.99 15.78 -11.61
N ARG A 375 -23.46 15.11 -12.64
CA ARG A 375 -22.35 15.62 -13.46
C ARG A 375 -22.70 16.95 -14.13
N GLU A 376 -23.87 17.03 -14.76
CA GLU A 376 -24.34 18.26 -15.41
C GLU A 376 -24.43 19.41 -14.41
N ARG A 377 -24.92 19.16 -13.19
CA ARG A 377 -25.01 20.19 -12.14
C ARG A 377 -23.65 20.67 -11.67
N LEU A 378 -22.70 19.75 -11.49
CA LEU A 378 -21.32 20.10 -11.14
C LEU A 378 -20.73 21.05 -12.18
N GLN A 379 -20.79 20.67 -13.47
CA GLN A 379 -20.25 21.47 -14.57
C GLN A 379 -20.97 22.82 -14.72
N ASN A 380 -22.30 22.82 -14.74
CA ASN A 380 -23.09 24.03 -14.93
C ASN A 380 -22.87 25.03 -13.79
N TYR A 381 -22.83 24.56 -12.55
CA TYR A 381 -22.63 25.45 -11.41
C TYR A 381 -21.20 25.95 -11.31
N ALA A 382 -20.20 25.09 -11.54
CA ALA A 382 -18.80 25.49 -11.59
C ALA A 382 -18.58 26.63 -12.60
N ALA A 383 -19.13 26.49 -13.81
CA ALA A 383 -19.10 27.55 -14.83
C ALA A 383 -19.77 28.85 -14.37
N SER A 384 -20.87 28.78 -13.61
CA SER A 384 -21.59 29.96 -13.12
C SER A 384 -20.83 30.77 -12.06
N ILE A 385 -19.86 30.15 -11.38
CA ILE A 385 -19.03 30.78 -10.34
C ILE A 385 -17.59 30.98 -10.78
N ASP A 386 -17.28 30.78 -12.07
CA ASP A 386 -15.92 30.88 -12.61
C ASP A 386 -14.93 29.94 -11.91
N LEU A 387 -15.37 28.69 -11.69
CA LEU A 387 -14.53 27.57 -11.24
C LEU A 387 -14.30 26.65 -12.44
N GLU A 388 -13.05 26.47 -12.85
CA GLU A 388 -12.69 25.57 -13.92
C GLU A 388 -12.74 24.12 -13.41
N LEU A 389 -13.68 23.33 -13.93
CA LEU A 389 -13.95 21.97 -13.48
C LEU A 389 -13.71 21.00 -14.62
N GLN A 390 -12.74 20.10 -14.44
CA GLN A 390 -12.52 18.98 -15.34
C GLN A 390 -13.10 17.71 -14.75
N LEU A 391 -14.04 17.09 -15.48
CA LEU A 391 -14.67 15.85 -15.05
C LEU A 391 -13.83 14.66 -15.54
N LEU A 392 -13.32 13.86 -14.60
CA LEU A 392 -12.55 12.65 -14.86
C LEU A 392 -13.41 11.44 -14.51
N ASP A 393 -14.16 10.96 -15.48
CA ASP A 393 -15.17 9.91 -15.28
C ASP A 393 -15.16 8.88 -16.42
N PRO A 394 -15.03 7.58 -16.12
CA PRO A 394 -14.88 6.55 -17.15
C PRO A 394 -16.09 6.43 -18.08
N GLU A 395 -17.28 6.83 -17.64
CA GLU A 395 -18.49 6.79 -18.47
C GLU A 395 -18.53 7.88 -19.56
N THR A 396 -17.63 8.85 -19.49
CA THR A 396 -17.55 9.95 -20.47
C THR A 396 -16.42 9.77 -21.48
N LEU A 397 -15.66 8.68 -21.38
CA LEU A 397 -14.48 8.43 -22.21
C LEU A 397 -14.85 8.12 -23.66
N LYS A 398 -14.02 8.63 -24.57
CA LYS A 398 -14.01 8.25 -25.98
C LYS A 398 -13.03 7.10 -26.24
N ASN A 399 -13.19 6.44 -27.38
CA ASN A 399 -12.41 5.25 -27.76
C ASN A 399 -10.89 5.46 -27.83
N ASP A 400 -10.43 6.71 -27.96
CA ASP A 400 -9.02 7.09 -28.08
C ASP A 400 -8.45 7.68 -26.78
N GLU A 401 -9.23 7.74 -25.69
CA GLU A 401 -8.85 8.39 -24.42
C GLU A 401 -8.25 7.40 -23.40
N VAL A 402 -7.39 6.48 -23.85
CA VAL A 402 -6.72 5.47 -23.00
C VAL A 402 -5.93 6.12 -21.87
N GLN A 403 -5.29 7.26 -22.13
CA GLN A 403 -4.53 7.98 -21.11
C GLN A 403 -5.42 8.51 -19.99
N VAL A 404 -6.60 9.04 -20.33
CA VAL A 404 -7.55 9.58 -19.33
C VAL A 404 -8.10 8.42 -18.49
N PHE A 405 -8.37 7.27 -19.08
CA PHE A 405 -8.73 6.05 -18.34
C PHE A 405 -7.67 5.69 -17.30
N ASN A 406 -6.39 5.68 -17.71
CA ASN A 406 -5.29 5.39 -16.81
C ASN A 406 -5.16 6.44 -15.70
N ASP A 407 -5.27 7.73 -16.02
CA ASP A 407 -5.22 8.81 -15.03
C ASP A 407 -6.33 8.66 -13.99
N ILE A 408 -7.56 8.32 -14.42
CA ILE A 408 -8.69 8.02 -13.51
C ILE A 408 -8.35 6.84 -12.60
N ARG A 409 -7.79 5.76 -13.15
CA ARG A 409 -7.41 4.58 -12.36
C ARG A 409 -6.40 4.96 -11.27
N TYR A 410 -5.31 5.64 -11.65
CA TYR A 410 -4.25 6.03 -10.72
C TYR A 410 -4.74 7.04 -9.67
N LEU A 411 -5.60 7.99 -10.04
CA LEU A 411 -6.21 8.91 -9.08
C LEU A 411 -7.11 8.19 -8.08
N ASN A 412 -7.88 7.19 -8.51
CA ASN A 412 -8.71 6.38 -7.61
C ASN A 412 -7.84 5.54 -6.66
N ASP A 413 -6.78 4.91 -7.15
CA ASP A 413 -5.83 4.15 -6.31
C ASP A 413 -5.20 5.08 -5.26
N TRP A 414 -4.76 6.27 -5.68
CA TRP A 414 -4.20 7.29 -4.81
C TRP A 414 -5.20 7.79 -3.76
N ILE A 415 -6.41 8.17 -4.17
CA ILE A 415 -7.47 8.60 -3.25
C ILE A 415 -7.80 7.46 -2.28
N GLY A 416 -7.91 6.22 -2.78
CA GLY A 416 -8.14 5.03 -1.96
C GLY A 416 -7.10 4.88 -0.87
N GLN A 417 -5.81 4.96 -1.22
CA GLN A 417 -4.71 4.93 -0.26
C GLN A 417 -4.84 6.04 0.80
N GLN A 418 -5.09 7.29 0.37
CA GLN A 418 -5.23 8.43 1.30
C GLN A 418 -6.45 8.31 2.22
N LEU A 419 -7.48 7.56 1.82
CA LEU A 419 -8.64 7.26 2.64
C LEU A 419 -8.39 6.12 3.61
N THR A 420 -7.66 5.08 3.19
CA THR A 420 -7.30 3.92 4.05
C THR A 420 -6.37 4.32 5.19
N HIS A 421 -5.46 5.26 4.93
CA HIS A 421 -4.47 5.74 5.91
C HIS A 421 -4.88 7.05 6.58
N ASP A 422 -6.16 7.38 6.60
CA ASP A 422 -6.57 8.74 6.95
C ASP A 422 -6.40 9.14 8.42
N ASP A 423 -6.23 8.13 9.28
CA ASP A 423 -5.88 8.26 10.69
C ASP A 423 -4.35 8.31 10.93
N LEU A 424 -3.54 8.18 9.88
CA LEU A 424 -2.10 8.41 9.92
C LEU A 424 -1.76 9.87 9.54
N PRO A 425 -0.62 10.41 10.00
CA PRO A 425 -0.06 11.62 9.40
C PRO A 425 0.04 11.43 7.88
N LEU A 426 -0.22 12.50 7.14
CA LEU A 426 -0.20 12.49 5.67
C LEU A 426 1.00 11.75 5.11
N MET A 427 0.72 10.55 4.60
CA MET A 427 1.72 9.70 4.00
C MET A 427 1.89 10.06 2.54
N VAL A 428 3.14 10.03 2.10
CA VAL A 428 3.48 10.09 0.69
C VAL A 428 2.89 8.84 0.02
N SER A 429 2.22 9.03 -1.12
CA SER A 429 1.68 7.89 -1.86
C SER A 429 2.78 7.02 -2.46
N PHE A 430 2.44 5.75 -2.73
CA PHE A 430 3.28 4.81 -3.45
C PHE A 430 3.48 5.13 -4.94
N ASP A 431 2.77 6.11 -5.51
CA ASP A 431 2.97 6.54 -6.91
C ASP A 431 2.98 8.07 -7.02
N GLN A 432 3.54 8.76 -6.02
CA GLN A 432 3.37 10.21 -5.89
C GLN A 432 3.86 11.00 -7.12
N GLU A 433 4.94 10.57 -7.77
CA GLU A 433 5.45 11.19 -9.01
C GLU A 433 4.45 11.08 -10.16
N ARG A 434 3.78 9.93 -10.28
CA ARG A 434 2.75 9.72 -11.30
C ARG A 434 1.55 10.63 -11.05
N ILE A 435 1.15 10.80 -9.78
CA ILE A 435 0.04 11.68 -9.42
C ILE A 435 0.40 13.15 -9.66
N LYS A 436 1.65 13.56 -9.38
CA LYS A 436 2.15 14.90 -9.75
C LYS A 436 2.11 15.12 -11.26
N ALA A 437 2.55 14.14 -12.07
CA ALA A 437 2.47 14.23 -13.53
C ALA A 437 1.02 14.32 -14.04
N ILE A 438 0.06 13.70 -13.34
CA ILE A 438 -1.37 13.84 -13.61
C ILE A 438 -1.85 15.26 -13.27
N ALA A 439 -1.49 15.80 -12.10
CA ALA A 439 -1.81 17.16 -11.69
C ALA A 439 -1.32 18.20 -12.71
N GLU A 440 -0.07 18.09 -13.17
CA GLU A 440 0.52 18.94 -14.21
C GLU A 440 -0.27 18.87 -15.53
N ARG A 441 -0.68 17.67 -15.95
CA ARG A 441 -1.45 17.46 -17.20
C ARG A 441 -2.80 18.15 -17.18
N TYR A 442 -3.43 18.21 -16.01
CA TYR A 442 -4.74 18.85 -15.79
C TYR A 442 -4.62 20.28 -15.26
N ASP A 443 -3.39 20.81 -15.15
CA ASP A 443 -3.07 22.16 -14.68
C ASP A 443 -3.73 22.49 -13.32
N THR A 444 -3.83 21.50 -12.44
CA THR A 444 -4.39 21.65 -11.10
C THR A 444 -3.76 20.67 -10.11
N ASP A 445 -3.47 21.17 -8.91
CA ASP A 445 -3.04 20.35 -7.77
C ASP A 445 -4.22 19.75 -7.00
N TYR A 446 -5.46 20.09 -7.38
CA TYR A 446 -6.64 19.83 -6.56
C TYR A 446 -7.61 18.84 -7.23
N PHE A 447 -7.79 17.69 -6.59
CA PHE A 447 -8.73 16.66 -7.02
C PHE A 447 -9.86 16.46 -6.02
N LEU A 448 -11.09 16.60 -6.48
CA LEU A 448 -12.31 16.45 -5.68
C LEU A 448 -12.86 15.03 -5.85
N TRP A 449 -12.91 14.30 -4.75
CA TRP A 449 -13.69 13.06 -4.62
C TRP A 449 -15.01 13.37 -3.95
N THR A 450 -16.12 13.15 -4.65
CA THR A 450 -17.44 13.57 -4.16
C THR A 450 -18.53 12.59 -4.55
N GLY A 451 -19.58 12.55 -3.74
CA GLY A 451 -20.73 11.75 -4.08
C GLY A 451 -21.94 12.01 -3.20
N ILE A 452 -23.05 11.46 -3.68
CA ILE A 452 -24.36 11.58 -3.06
C ILE A 452 -24.98 10.19 -2.94
N ILE A 453 -25.38 9.83 -1.71
CA ILE A 453 -26.09 8.59 -1.43
C ILE A 453 -27.44 8.94 -0.79
N GLY A 454 -28.54 8.54 -1.42
CA GLY A 454 -29.90 8.86 -1.01
C GLY A 454 -30.75 7.63 -0.71
N LEU A 455 -31.80 7.79 0.10
CA LEU A 455 -32.87 6.79 0.26
C LEU A 455 -34.12 7.18 -0.53
N ASP A 456 -34.58 6.31 -1.43
CA ASP A 456 -35.83 6.50 -2.21
C ASP A 456 -37.04 6.54 -1.29
N LYS A 457 -37.86 7.59 -1.38
CA LYS A 457 -39.05 7.81 -0.53
C LYS A 457 -38.77 7.76 0.99
N GLY A 458 -37.49 7.73 1.40
CA GLY A 458 -37.04 7.70 2.77
C GLY A 458 -36.52 9.06 3.25
N LYS A 459 -35.96 9.09 4.46
CA LYS A 459 -35.14 10.21 4.93
C LYS A 459 -33.73 9.70 5.16
N GLY A 460 -32.76 10.37 4.55
CA GLY A 460 -31.38 9.93 4.55
C GLY A 460 -30.77 10.34 3.23
N LEU A 461 -29.95 11.38 3.31
CA LEU A 461 -29.16 11.89 2.20
C LEU A 461 -27.76 12.12 2.74
N PHE A 462 -26.84 11.25 2.37
CA PHE A 462 -25.44 11.37 2.68
C PHE A 462 -24.72 12.06 1.52
N ILE A 463 -23.89 13.04 1.85
CA ILE A 463 -23.10 13.80 0.88
C ILE A 463 -21.69 13.90 1.41
N TYR A 464 -20.73 13.58 0.56
CA TYR A 464 -19.32 13.76 0.84
C TYR A 464 -18.65 14.53 -0.28
N ALA A 465 -17.65 15.33 0.09
CA ALA A 465 -16.81 16.12 -0.79
C ALA A 465 -15.46 16.30 -0.11
N LEU A 466 -14.48 15.52 -0.54
CA LEU A 466 -13.12 15.53 -0.04
C LEU A 466 -12.24 16.09 -1.15
N LEU A 467 -11.61 17.22 -0.88
CA LEU A 467 -10.71 17.88 -1.82
C LEU A 467 -9.28 17.55 -1.43
N PHE A 468 -8.55 16.89 -2.33
CA PHE A 468 -7.17 16.48 -2.11
C PHE A 468 -6.21 17.44 -2.82
N ASP A 469 -5.14 17.81 -2.14
CA ASP A 469 -4.01 18.58 -2.65
C ASP A 469 -2.84 17.63 -2.92
N VAL A 470 -2.49 17.47 -4.20
CA VAL A 470 -1.45 16.55 -4.65
C VAL A 470 -0.05 16.97 -4.20
N GLN A 471 0.20 18.27 -4.01
CA GLN A 471 1.52 18.76 -3.64
C GLN A 471 1.82 18.50 -2.17
N THR A 472 0.82 18.73 -1.32
CA THR A 472 0.99 18.60 0.13
C THR A 472 0.48 17.26 0.69
N GLY A 473 -0.21 16.48 -0.14
CA GLY A 473 -0.96 15.28 0.27
C GLY A 473 -2.25 15.61 1.03
N LYS A 474 -2.42 16.85 1.52
CA LYS A 474 -3.51 17.23 2.43
C LYS A 474 -4.88 17.01 1.79
N ARG A 475 -5.85 16.63 2.63
CA ARG A 475 -7.26 16.62 2.26
C ARG A 475 -8.04 17.64 3.08
N GLU A 476 -8.95 18.34 2.41
CA GLU A 476 -9.93 19.22 3.03
C GLU A 476 -11.31 18.59 2.94
N VAL A 477 -11.98 18.47 4.10
CA VAL A 477 -13.35 17.97 4.18
C VAL A 477 -14.31 19.11 3.87
N VAL A 478 -14.63 19.30 2.59
CA VAL A 478 -15.58 20.34 2.12
C VAL A 478 -17.00 20.00 2.57
N LYS A 479 -17.38 18.73 2.45
CA LYS A 479 -18.64 18.19 3.00
C LYS A 479 -18.45 16.75 3.48
N TYR A 480 -19.09 16.43 4.58
CA TYR A 480 -19.25 15.06 5.07
C TYR A 480 -20.47 15.01 6.00
N GLU A 481 -21.66 14.92 5.40
CA GLU A 481 -22.91 15.18 6.12
C GLU A 481 -23.98 14.12 5.82
N LEU A 482 -24.61 13.60 6.88
CA LEU A 482 -25.85 12.84 6.79
C LEU A 482 -27.04 13.74 7.12
N LEU A 483 -27.84 14.05 6.11
CA LEU A 483 -29.03 14.89 6.22
C LEU A 483 -30.26 14.03 6.47
N ASN A 484 -30.97 14.29 7.57
CA ASN A 484 -32.29 13.72 7.85
C ASN A 484 -33.39 14.44 7.03
N LYS A 485 -33.25 14.39 5.71
CA LYS A 485 -34.14 14.99 4.72
C LYS A 485 -34.53 13.94 3.68
N PRO A 486 -35.72 14.06 3.08
CA PRO A 486 -36.07 13.22 1.95
C PRO A 486 -35.18 13.55 0.75
N PHE A 487 -34.86 12.54 -0.03
CA PHE A 487 -34.15 12.74 -1.29
C PHE A 487 -34.99 13.63 -2.22
N LYS A 488 -34.47 14.81 -2.55
CA LYS A 488 -35.11 15.78 -3.44
C LYS A 488 -34.05 16.52 -4.23
N GLU A 489 -34.27 16.65 -5.54
CA GLU A 489 -33.32 17.29 -6.45
C GLU A 489 -32.91 18.70 -6.02
N LYS A 490 -33.87 19.51 -5.54
CA LYS A 490 -33.58 20.86 -5.03
C LYS A 490 -32.64 20.87 -3.81
N ILE A 491 -32.65 19.81 -3.00
CA ILE A 491 -31.73 19.68 -1.88
C ILE A 491 -30.34 19.33 -2.42
N VAL A 492 -30.24 18.38 -3.35
CA VAL A 492 -28.98 18.04 -4.02
C VAL A 492 -28.35 19.27 -4.67
N GLU A 493 -29.11 20.01 -5.46
CA GLU A 493 -28.67 21.24 -6.12
C GLU A 493 -28.09 22.24 -5.11
N LYS A 494 -28.79 22.52 -4.01
CA LYS A 494 -28.29 23.41 -2.96
C LYS A 494 -26.94 22.92 -2.40
N GLN A 495 -26.77 21.62 -2.24
CA GLN A 495 -25.55 21.05 -1.65
C GLN A 495 -24.37 21.11 -2.63
N VAL A 496 -24.62 20.90 -3.93
CA VAL A 496 -23.62 21.13 -4.98
C VAL A 496 -23.19 22.59 -5.00
N MET A 497 -24.16 23.51 -4.93
CA MET A 497 -23.90 24.94 -4.94
C MET A 497 -23.01 25.36 -3.76
N ASP A 498 -23.39 24.91 -2.56
CA ASP A 498 -22.64 25.19 -1.34
C ASP A 498 -21.22 24.61 -1.40
N MET A 499 -21.07 23.34 -1.82
CA MET A 499 -19.78 22.68 -1.96
C MET A 499 -18.82 23.44 -2.88
N LEU A 500 -19.23 23.75 -4.12
CA LEU A 500 -18.35 24.41 -5.08
C LEU A 500 -18.09 25.88 -4.70
N SER A 501 -19.05 26.56 -4.06
CA SER A 501 -18.84 27.90 -3.51
C SER A 501 -17.74 27.93 -2.46
N GLN A 502 -17.70 26.92 -1.57
CA GLN A 502 -16.67 26.83 -0.53
C GLN A 502 -15.26 26.64 -1.12
N ILE A 503 -15.15 25.97 -2.26
CA ILE A 503 -13.89 25.76 -2.98
C ILE A 503 -13.44 27.05 -3.68
N ARG A 504 -14.33 27.70 -4.45
CA ARG A 504 -13.97 28.85 -5.28
C ARG A 504 -13.80 30.16 -4.51
N THR A 505 -14.65 30.40 -3.51
CA THR A 505 -14.67 31.68 -2.79
C THR A 505 -13.34 31.88 -2.07
N LYS A 506 -12.73 33.06 -2.15
CA LYS A 506 -11.51 33.38 -1.41
C LYS A 506 -11.86 34.10 -0.10
N ARG A 507 -11.11 33.83 0.96
CA ARG A 507 -11.22 34.57 2.22
C ARG A 507 -10.69 36.00 2.03
N GLU A 508 -11.54 37.00 2.30
CA GLU A 508 -11.19 38.43 2.22
C GLU A 508 -10.21 38.88 3.31
#